data_AF-A0A672HS10-F1
#
_entry.id   AF-A0A672HS10-F1
#
_cell.length_a   1.000
_cell.length_b   1.000
_cell.length_c   1.000
_cell.angle_alpha   90.00
_cell.angle_beta   90.00
_cell.angle_gamma   90.00
#
_symmetry.space_group_name_H-M   'P 1'
#
loop_
_entity.id
_entity.type
_entity.pdbx_description
1 polymer ?
#
loop_
_entity_poly.entity_id
_entity_poly.type
_entity_poly.pdbx_seq_one_letter_code
_entity_poly.pdbx_strand_id
1 'polypeptide(L)'
;MLFITIDQKNVTLVVLLSLARCSGLHVAPQAVGFNLLLCFSAGIAAFLKNAWNKEPVIVASCGIGLLGALLPFISPLTKYTTMLNRAIPYSYPVPVRDDGNMPDVPAHPCEPKGNNLEWLKKL
;
A
#
# COMPACT_ATOMS: atom_id res chain seq x y z
N MET A 1 21.53 21.52 -5.89
CA MET A 1 21.87 20.20 -6.48
C MET A 1 20.55 19.47 -6.68
N LEU A 2 20.09 19.44 -7.94
CA LEU A 2 18.80 18.96 -8.49
C LEU A 2 17.53 19.14 -7.64
N PHE A 3 17.01 20.37 -7.63
CA PHE A 3 15.57 20.58 -7.53
C PHE A 3 14.93 20.06 -8.83
N ILE A 4 14.32 18.86 -8.79
CA ILE A 4 13.32 18.49 -9.79
C ILE A 4 12.08 19.32 -9.43
N THR A 5 12.05 20.56 -9.91
CA THR A 5 10.81 21.33 -10.05
C THR A 5 9.94 20.54 -11.02
N ILE A 6 9.17 19.60 -10.47
CA ILE A 6 8.07 18.95 -11.17
C ILE A 6 7.16 20.09 -11.59
N ASP A 7 7.09 20.33 -12.90
CA ASP A 7 6.15 21.24 -13.52
C ASP A 7 4.73 20.68 -13.28
N GLN A 8 4.17 20.98 -12.10
CA GLN A 8 2.81 20.65 -11.71
C GLN A 8 1.77 21.27 -12.65
N LYS A 9 2.14 22.24 -13.50
CA LYS A 9 1.24 22.86 -14.46
C LYS A 9 0.97 21.92 -15.63
N ASN A 10 1.98 21.20 -16.13
CA ASN A 10 1.82 20.34 -17.30
C ASN A 10 1.10 19.02 -16.99
N VAL A 11 1.30 18.43 -15.80
CA VAL A 11 0.61 17.18 -15.41
C VAL A 11 -0.88 17.44 -15.12
N THR A 12 -1.22 18.50 -14.38
CA THR A 12 -2.62 18.89 -14.17
C THR A 12 -3.29 19.27 -15.48
N LEU A 13 -2.59 19.93 -16.41
CA LEU A 13 -3.15 20.30 -17.71
C LEU A 13 -3.35 19.09 -18.63
N VAL A 14 -2.49 18.06 -18.62
CA VAL A 14 -2.70 16.82 -19.39
C VAL A 14 -3.85 15.96 -18.82
N VAL A 15 -4.01 15.95 -17.49
CA VAL A 15 -5.14 15.25 -16.83
C VAL A 15 -6.45 16.01 -17.04
N LEU A 16 -6.47 17.35 -16.96
CA LEU A 16 -7.64 18.17 -17.27
C LEU A 16 -7.99 18.13 -18.77
N LEU A 17 -7.01 18.11 -19.68
CA LEU A 17 -7.25 18.06 -21.13
C LEU A 17 -7.73 16.67 -21.58
N SER A 18 -7.34 15.61 -20.85
CA SER A 18 -7.92 14.26 -21.02
C SER A 18 -9.35 14.17 -20.51
N LEU A 19 -9.68 14.87 -19.41
CA LEU A 19 -11.05 14.95 -18.90
C LEU A 19 -11.96 15.85 -19.77
N ALA A 20 -11.43 16.95 -20.31
CA ALA A 20 -12.19 17.88 -21.18
C ALA A 20 -12.46 17.32 -22.59
N ARG A 21 -11.64 16.38 -23.07
CA ARG A 21 -11.86 15.72 -24.36
C ARG A 21 -12.89 14.58 -24.30
N CYS A 22 -13.35 14.20 -23.10
CA CYS A 22 -14.48 13.28 -22.90
C CYS A 22 -15.86 13.96 -22.95
N SER A 23 -15.94 15.29 -22.94
CA SER A 23 -17.22 16.03 -22.92
C SER A 23 -17.86 16.26 -24.30
N GLY A 24 -17.23 15.79 -25.38
CA GLY A 24 -17.60 16.12 -26.75
C GLY A 24 -18.42 15.07 -27.52
N LEU A 25 -19.01 14.06 -26.86
CA LEU A 25 -19.83 13.07 -27.56
C LEU A 25 -21.31 13.33 -27.34
N HIS A 26 -21.96 13.74 -28.43
CA HIS A 26 -23.39 13.92 -28.61
C HIS A 26 -24.19 12.77 -27.96
N VAL A 27 -25.20 13.17 -27.20
CA VAL A 27 -26.12 12.36 -26.40
C VAL A 27 -26.75 11.21 -27.23
N ALA A 28 -26.50 9.96 -26.82
CA ALA A 28 -27.37 8.82 -27.11
C ALA A 28 -27.78 8.21 -25.75
N PRO A 29 -29.04 8.38 -25.32
CA PRO A 29 -29.44 8.11 -23.94
C PRO A 29 -30.04 6.70 -23.84
N GLN A 30 -29.24 5.62 -23.86
CA GLN A 30 -29.70 4.28 -23.42
C GLN A 30 -28.61 3.20 -23.57
N ALA A 31 -27.62 3.18 -22.67
CA ALA A 31 -26.83 1.99 -22.32
C ALA A 31 -25.83 2.35 -21.19
N VAL A 32 -26.34 2.97 -20.13
CA VAL A 32 -25.55 3.49 -19.02
C VAL A 32 -25.24 2.32 -18.07
N GLY A 33 -24.08 1.70 -18.22
CA GLY A 33 -23.60 0.74 -17.22
C GLY A 33 -22.50 -0.19 -17.71
N PHE A 34 -22.74 -0.95 -18.78
CA PHE A 34 -21.86 -2.07 -19.15
C PHE A 34 -20.85 -1.75 -20.26
N ASN A 35 -21.19 -0.88 -21.22
CA ASN A 35 -20.32 -0.54 -22.35
C ASN A 35 -19.33 0.61 -22.07
N LEU A 36 -19.58 1.43 -21.04
CA LEU A 36 -18.67 2.51 -20.62
C LEU A 36 -17.37 1.96 -20.00
N LEU A 37 -17.46 0.82 -19.32
CA LEU A 37 -16.33 0.11 -18.72
C LEU A 37 -15.38 -0.47 -19.78
N LEU A 38 -15.91 -0.94 -20.92
CA LEU A 38 -15.12 -1.47 -22.04
C LEU A 38 -14.43 -0.38 -22.87
N CYS A 39 -15.03 0.80 -22.98
CA CYS A 39 -14.39 1.94 -23.66
C CYS A 39 -13.26 2.55 -22.80
N PHE A 40 -13.42 2.52 -21.46
CA PHE A 40 -12.41 2.97 -20.52
C PHE A 40 -11.14 2.10 -20.55
N SER A 41 -11.30 0.76 -20.61
CA SER A 41 -10.16 -0.17 -20.62
C SER A 41 -9.34 -0.11 -21.92
N ALA A 42 -9.98 0.10 -23.07
CA ALA A 42 -9.30 0.24 -24.35
C ALA A 42 -8.47 1.54 -24.43
N GLY A 43 -8.98 2.65 -23.90
CA GLY A 43 -8.26 3.94 -23.85
C GLY A 43 -7.07 3.91 -22.91
N ILE A 44 -7.21 3.27 -21.74
CA ILE A 44 -6.12 3.13 -20.76
C ILE A 44 -4.98 2.26 -21.30
N ALA A 45 -5.28 1.14 -21.96
CA ALA A 45 -4.27 0.25 -22.51
C ALA A 45 -3.45 0.91 -23.64
N ALA A 46 -4.12 1.69 -24.50
CA ALA A 46 -3.45 2.47 -25.55
C ALA A 46 -2.58 3.60 -24.97
N PHE A 47 -3.09 4.32 -23.96
CA PHE A 47 -2.35 5.36 -23.26
C PHE A 47 -1.13 4.79 -22.52
N LEU A 48 -1.27 3.64 -21.85
CA LEU A 48 -0.17 3.02 -21.10
C LEU A 48 0.96 2.57 -22.03
N LYS A 49 0.64 1.95 -23.18
CA LYS A 49 1.65 1.61 -24.22
C LYS A 49 2.35 2.85 -24.79
N ASN A 50 1.61 3.94 -25.02
CA ASN A 50 2.19 5.19 -25.52
C ASN A 50 3.06 5.89 -24.45
N ALA A 51 2.62 5.91 -23.20
CA ALA A 51 3.34 6.50 -22.08
C ALA A 51 4.64 5.74 -21.73
N TRP A 52 4.64 4.41 -21.88
CA TRP A 52 5.85 3.61 -21.70
C TRP A 52 6.93 3.86 -22.76
N ASN A 53 6.52 4.16 -24.01
CA ASN A 53 7.45 4.47 -25.10
C ASN A 53 8.01 5.90 -25.03
N LYS A 54 7.25 6.85 -24.46
CA LYS A 54 7.64 8.27 -24.36
C LYS A 54 8.43 8.57 -23.09
N GLU A 55 7.90 8.14 -21.94
CA GLU A 55 8.42 8.51 -20.61
C GLU A 55 8.34 7.32 -19.64
N PRO A 56 9.16 6.26 -19.84
CA PRO A 56 9.08 5.03 -19.06
C PRO A 56 9.35 5.25 -17.57
N VAL A 57 10.20 6.24 -17.23
CA VAL A 57 10.58 6.56 -15.84
C VAL A 57 9.38 7.02 -15.03
N ILE A 58 8.50 7.85 -15.61
CA ILE A 58 7.33 8.39 -14.90
C ILE A 58 6.30 7.30 -14.69
N VAL A 59 6.04 6.46 -15.71
CA VAL A 59 5.11 5.33 -15.59
C VAL A 59 5.60 4.31 -14.56
N ALA A 60 6.89 3.97 -14.56
CA ALA A 60 7.47 3.08 -13.57
C ALA A 60 7.38 3.65 -12.15
N SER A 61 7.70 4.95 -11.96
CA SER A 61 7.63 5.59 -10.64
C SER A 61 6.21 5.62 -10.08
N CYS A 62 5.20 5.92 -10.91
CA CYS A 62 3.80 5.90 -10.52
C CYS A 62 3.34 4.48 -10.20
N GLY A 63 3.72 3.50 -11.01
CA GLY A 63 3.40 2.09 -10.78
C GLY A 63 3.98 1.56 -9.46
N ILE A 64 5.26 1.83 -9.19
CA ILE A 64 5.92 1.41 -7.94
C ILE A 64 5.34 2.16 -6.74
N GLY A 65 5.02 3.46 -6.87
CA GLY A 65 4.39 4.25 -5.81
C GLY A 65 3.01 3.70 -5.40
N LEU A 66 2.16 3.39 -6.39
CA LEU A 66 0.85 2.80 -6.13
C LEU A 66 0.97 1.38 -5.57
N LEU A 67 1.86 0.57 -6.13
CA LEU A 67 2.09 -0.79 -5.67
C LEU A 67 2.62 -0.80 -4.23
N GLY A 68 3.57 0.08 -3.90
CA GLY A 68 4.13 0.23 -2.56
C GLY A 68 3.11 0.74 -1.54
N ALA A 69 2.12 1.54 -1.95
CA ALA A 69 1.03 1.97 -1.07
C ALA A 69 0.03 0.84 -0.79
N LEU A 70 -0.24 -0.03 -1.77
CA LEU A 70 -1.26 -1.08 -1.66
C LEU A 70 -0.73 -2.39 -1.07
N LEU A 71 0.52 -2.75 -1.36
CA LEU A 71 1.18 -3.98 -0.90
C LEU A 71 1.10 -4.20 0.64
N PRO A 72 1.32 -3.18 1.49
CA PRO A 72 1.27 -3.37 2.95
C PRO A 72 -0.11 -3.80 3.46
N PHE A 73 -1.19 -3.40 2.78
CA PHE A 73 -2.57 -3.72 3.18
C PHE A 73 -3.00 -5.12 2.72
N ILE A 74 -2.47 -5.59 1.60
CA ILE A 74 -2.81 -6.91 1.03
C ILE A 74 -1.91 -8.00 1.63
N SER A 75 -0.68 -7.66 2.03
CA SER A 75 0.30 -8.65 2.48
C SER A 75 0.00 -9.18 3.89
N PRO A 76 -0.18 -10.51 4.07
CA PRO A 76 -0.31 -11.10 5.40
C PRO A 76 0.98 -11.02 6.23
N LEU A 77 2.12 -10.70 5.60
CA LEU A 77 3.44 -10.61 6.23
C LEU A 77 3.63 -9.33 7.06
N THR A 78 2.86 -8.29 6.78
CA THR A 78 2.88 -7.04 7.55
C THR A 78 2.54 -7.28 9.02
N LYS A 79 1.68 -8.27 9.31
CA LYS A 79 1.33 -8.70 10.67
C LYS A 79 2.55 -9.23 11.44
N TYR A 80 3.31 -10.15 10.84
CA TYR A 80 4.50 -10.74 11.46
C TYR A 80 5.60 -9.70 11.68
N THR A 81 5.78 -8.77 10.73
CA THR A 81 6.72 -7.65 10.88
C THR A 81 6.38 -6.80 12.11
N THR A 82 5.10 -6.51 12.31
CA THR A 82 4.65 -5.73 13.48
C THR A 82 4.80 -6.52 14.79
N MET A 83 4.55 -7.84 14.77
CA MET A 83 4.76 -8.70 15.93
C MET A 83 6.24 -8.79 16.32
N LEU A 84 7.14 -8.86 15.34
CA LEU A 84 8.59 -8.91 15.54
C LEU A 84 9.11 -7.64 16.22
N ASN A 85 8.67 -6.47 15.76
CA ASN A 85 9.05 -5.19 16.37
C ASN A 85 8.60 -5.07 17.84
N ARG A 86 7.50 -5.72 18.23
CA ARG A 86 7.04 -5.75 19.63
C ARG A 86 7.75 -6.81 20.48
N ALA A 87 8.20 -7.89 19.86
CA ALA A 87 8.84 -9.00 20.55
C ALA A 87 10.30 -8.69 20.94
N ILE A 88 10.96 -7.74 20.27
CA ILE A 88 12.36 -7.38 20.54
C ILE A 88 12.44 -6.49 21.80
N PRO A 89 13.08 -6.95 22.89
CA PRO A 89 13.24 -6.15 24.09
C PRO A 89 14.46 -5.23 23.95
N TYR A 90 14.24 -3.95 23.62
CA TYR A 90 15.31 -2.94 23.62
C TYR A 90 15.65 -2.44 25.02
N SER A 91 14.69 -2.49 25.94
CA SER A 91 14.86 -2.16 27.35
C SER A 91 14.84 -3.43 28.18
N TYR A 92 15.61 -3.45 29.27
CA TYR A 92 15.59 -4.58 30.19
C TYR A 92 14.20 -4.72 30.83
N PRO A 93 13.53 -5.88 30.72
CA PRO A 93 12.20 -6.07 31.29
C PRO A 93 12.29 -6.15 32.81
N VAL A 94 11.76 -5.14 33.49
CA VAL A 94 11.75 -5.06 34.96
C VAL A 94 10.69 -6.02 35.51
N PRO A 95 11.05 -6.97 36.39
CA PRO A 95 10.08 -7.87 37.01
C PRO A 95 9.07 -7.11 37.88
N VAL A 96 7.81 -7.50 37.77
CA VAL A 96 6.73 -6.96 38.61
C VAL A 96 6.80 -7.58 39.99
N ARG A 97 6.45 -6.82 41.02
CA ARG A 97 6.33 -7.32 42.40
C ARG A 97 5.08 -8.19 42.51
N ASP A 98 5.21 -9.38 43.08
CA ASP A 98 4.09 -10.30 43.25
C ASP A 98 3.14 -9.84 44.36
N ASP A 99 1.84 -9.75 44.05
CA ASP A 99 0.75 -9.45 44.98
C ASP A 99 -0.03 -10.70 45.41
N GLY A 100 0.32 -11.87 44.88
CA GLY A 100 -0.34 -13.15 45.12
C GLY A 100 -1.54 -13.45 44.23
N ASN A 101 -1.95 -12.53 43.34
CA ASN A 101 -3.09 -12.68 42.43
C ASN A 101 -2.79 -12.21 41.00
N MET A 102 -1.67 -12.68 40.41
CA MET A 102 -1.31 -12.43 39.00
C MET A 102 -1.28 -13.72 38.15
N PRO A 103 -2.44 -14.24 37.71
CA PRO A 103 -2.54 -15.48 36.92
C PRO A 103 -2.13 -15.32 35.45
N ASP A 104 -1.58 -14.18 35.04
CA ASP A 104 -1.08 -13.87 33.70
C ASP A 104 0.45 -13.64 33.64
N VAL A 105 1.07 -13.17 34.73
CA VAL A 105 2.52 -12.95 34.82
C VAL A 105 3.28 -14.26 35.13
N PRO A 106 4.32 -14.63 34.37
CA PRO A 106 5.16 -15.79 34.68
C PRO A 106 6.12 -15.51 35.84
N ALA A 107 6.34 -16.49 36.70
CA ALA A 107 7.33 -16.39 37.78
C ALA A 107 8.76 -16.68 37.28
N HIS A 108 8.89 -17.43 36.18
CA HIS A 108 10.16 -17.80 35.59
C HIS A 108 10.11 -17.78 34.05
N PRO A 109 11.20 -17.41 33.34
CA PRO A 109 11.21 -17.33 31.87
C PRO A 109 10.87 -18.62 31.13
N CYS A 110 11.14 -19.78 31.74
CA CYS A 110 10.87 -21.09 31.13
C CYS A 110 9.43 -21.59 31.36
N GLU A 111 8.58 -20.83 32.05
CA GLU A 111 7.18 -21.20 32.21
C GLU A 111 6.44 -21.12 30.86
N PRO A 112 5.42 -21.98 30.64
CA PRO A 112 4.61 -21.94 29.42
C PRO A 112 3.72 -20.68 29.33
N LYS A 113 3.76 -19.83 30.36
CA LYS A 113 2.90 -18.68 30.58
C LYS A 113 3.55 -17.42 30.01
N GLY A 114 2.78 -16.60 29.31
CA GLY A 114 3.25 -15.37 28.67
C GLY A 114 3.46 -15.50 27.16
N ASN A 115 4.11 -14.50 26.56
CA ASN A 115 4.28 -14.41 25.12
C ASN A 115 5.37 -15.36 24.62
N ASN A 116 4.97 -16.45 23.97
CA ASN A 116 5.90 -17.39 23.34
C ASN A 116 6.22 -17.00 21.88
N LEU A 117 7.46 -17.23 21.47
CA LEU A 117 8.01 -16.96 20.14
C LEU A 117 8.06 -18.21 19.23
N GLU A 118 7.33 -19.30 19.54
CA GLU A 118 7.26 -20.49 18.67
C GLU A 118 6.81 -20.17 17.23
N TRP A 119 5.96 -19.16 17.05
CA TRP A 119 5.55 -18.71 15.70
C TRP A 119 6.72 -18.15 14.90
N LEU A 120 7.68 -17.48 15.56
CA LEU A 120 8.87 -16.91 14.92
C LEU A 120 9.88 -17.99 14.57
N LYS A 121 10.01 -19.03 15.40
CA LYS A 121 10.89 -20.18 15.13
C LYS A 121 10.41 -21.05 13.97
N LYS A 122 9.11 -21.01 13.67
CA LYS A 122 8.45 -21.81 12.62
C LYS A 122 8.23 -21.05 11.31
N LEU A 123 8.54 -19.75 11.30
CA LEU A 123 8.45 -18.89 10.12
C LEU A 123 9.56 -19.23 9.12
#